data_AF-A0A1Z8Z403-F1
#
_entry.id   AF-A0A1Z8Z403-F1
#
_cell.length_a   1.000
_cell.length_b   1.000
_cell.length_c   1.000
_cell.angle_alpha   90.00
_cell.angle_beta   90.00
_cell.angle_gamma   90.00
#
_symmetry.space_group_name_H-M   'P 1'
#
loop_
_entity.id
_entity.type
_entity.pdbx_description
1 polymer ?
#
loop_
_entity_poly.entity_id
_entity_poly.type
_entity_poly.pdbx_seq_one_letter_code
_entity_poly.pdbx_strand_id
1 'polypeptide(L)'
;MNRLSKETIKQATIGKLMTTTQVSSYSPQEIREAISGLVAEHKTILAEALVEAGLALYPESEDILAIASLMAMQRQDWGQASSLLRTLIEQQGVNATPYSYIMLIRALRCNLEHAEALSICIDAHERFPNQPDVDAEFQVLTSILGLRPYPEEELPAEEEDVLSPSVISNSEKVDKTPEVEASGK
;
A
#
# COMPACT_ATOMS: atom_id res chain seq x y z
N MET A 1 16.18 20.87 -19.20
CA MET A 1 16.15 19.87 -20.30
C MET A 1 17.50 19.21 -20.45
N ASN A 2 17.59 17.90 -20.15
CA ASN A 2 18.77 17.06 -20.33
C ASN A 2 19.02 16.76 -21.84
N ARG A 3 20.20 16.28 -22.22
CA ARG A 3 20.57 15.92 -23.60
C ARG A 3 19.63 14.88 -24.19
N LEU A 4 19.27 13.85 -23.43
CA LEU A 4 18.36 12.78 -23.88
C LEU A 4 16.95 13.31 -24.18
N SER A 5 16.41 14.21 -23.36
CA SER A 5 15.08 14.78 -23.62
C SER A 5 15.07 15.60 -24.92
N LYS A 6 16.13 16.40 -25.16
CA LYS A 6 16.28 17.18 -26.40
C LYS A 6 16.38 16.28 -27.64
N GLU A 7 17.19 15.22 -27.58
CA GLU A 7 17.33 14.31 -28.72
C GLU A 7 16.04 13.52 -28.96
N THR A 8 15.31 13.13 -27.91
CA THR A 8 14.01 12.44 -28.05
C THR A 8 12.99 13.33 -28.77
N ILE A 9 12.91 14.61 -28.40
CA ILE A 9 12.05 15.59 -29.08
C ILE A 9 12.47 15.78 -30.55
N LYS A 10 13.77 15.85 -30.81
CA LYS A 10 14.31 16.00 -32.16
C LYS A 10 13.97 14.80 -33.05
N GLN A 11 14.13 13.58 -32.55
CA GLN A 11 13.73 12.36 -33.28
C GLN A 11 12.22 12.35 -33.53
N ALA A 12 11.41 12.72 -32.54
CA ALA A 12 9.96 12.78 -32.68
C ALA A 12 9.51 13.79 -33.76
N THR A 13 10.23 14.92 -33.89
CA THR A 13 9.95 15.95 -34.91
C THR A 13 10.15 15.43 -36.34
N ILE A 14 11.05 14.47 -36.54
CA ILE A 14 11.27 13.79 -37.83
C ILE A 14 10.43 12.51 -37.98
N GLY A 15 9.43 12.30 -37.10
CA GLY A 15 8.51 11.17 -37.14
C GLY A 15 9.11 9.84 -36.66
N LYS A 16 10.22 9.88 -35.91
CA LYS A 16 10.89 8.68 -35.36
C LYS A 16 10.85 8.68 -33.84
N LEU A 17 10.65 7.51 -33.24
CA LEU A 17 10.90 7.32 -31.81
C LEU A 17 12.36 6.89 -31.58
N MET A 18 12.85 7.17 -30.38
CA MET A 18 14.12 6.63 -29.92
C MET A 18 14.07 5.11 -29.92
N THR A 19 15.09 4.48 -30.48
CA THR A 19 15.25 3.01 -30.40
C THR A 19 15.86 2.62 -29.06
N THR A 20 15.55 1.42 -28.57
CA THR A 20 16.13 0.87 -27.32
C THR A 20 17.66 0.91 -27.34
N THR A 21 18.30 0.65 -28.48
CA THR A 21 19.76 0.74 -28.66
C THR A 21 20.32 2.17 -28.49
N GLN A 22 19.54 3.20 -28.85
CA GLN A 22 19.95 4.59 -28.60
C GLN A 22 19.77 4.98 -27.13
N VAL A 23 18.74 4.45 -26.48
CA VAL A 23 18.48 4.70 -25.05
C VAL A 23 19.51 3.98 -24.16
N SER A 24 20.01 2.81 -24.58
CA SER A 24 20.99 2.02 -23.81
C SER A 24 22.34 2.71 -23.61
N SER A 25 22.65 3.77 -24.35
CA SER A 25 23.86 4.57 -24.11
C SER A 25 23.74 5.54 -22.91
N TYR A 26 22.56 5.66 -22.32
CA TYR A 26 22.28 6.54 -21.19
C TYR A 26 22.12 5.75 -19.91
N SER A 27 22.52 6.36 -18.80
CA SER A 27 22.33 5.80 -17.46
C SER A 27 20.85 5.83 -17.04
N PRO A 28 20.43 4.96 -16.10
CA PRO A 28 19.07 4.99 -15.55
C PRO A 28 18.67 6.36 -14.99
N GLN A 29 19.60 7.05 -14.31
CA GLN A 29 19.37 8.39 -13.79
C GLN A 29 19.10 9.41 -14.91
N GLU A 30 19.88 9.40 -15.99
CA GLU A 30 19.68 10.30 -17.14
C GLU A 30 18.34 10.04 -17.84
N ILE A 31 17.96 8.76 -17.95
CA ILE A 31 16.65 8.35 -18.49
C ILE A 31 15.54 8.90 -17.61
N ARG A 32 15.63 8.71 -16.28
CA ARG A 32 14.68 9.25 -15.31
C ARG A 32 14.52 10.77 -15.45
N GLU A 33 15.63 11.51 -15.46
CA GLU A 33 15.62 12.97 -15.61
C GLU A 33 15.02 13.42 -16.95
N ALA A 34 15.29 12.68 -18.03
CA ALA A 34 14.70 12.96 -19.33
C ALA A 34 13.19 12.73 -19.33
N ILE A 35 12.70 11.64 -18.73
CA ILE A 35 11.28 11.35 -18.55
C ILE A 35 10.62 12.48 -17.76
N SER A 36 11.17 12.86 -16.59
CA SER A 36 10.64 13.96 -15.78
C SER A 36 10.57 15.28 -16.55
N GLY A 37 11.59 15.57 -17.36
CA GLY A 37 11.60 16.75 -18.24
C GLY A 37 10.50 16.71 -19.31
N LEU A 38 10.26 15.54 -19.92
CA LEU A 38 9.19 15.38 -20.92
C LEU A 38 7.80 15.52 -20.29
N VAL A 39 7.59 14.98 -19.09
CA VAL A 39 6.33 15.13 -18.34
C VAL A 39 6.07 16.59 -18.00
N ALA A 40 7.08 17.34 -17.55
CA ALA A 40 6.97 18.77 -17.26
C ALA A 40 6.61 19.62 -18.49
N GLU A 41 6.93 19.14 -19.70
CA GLU A 41 6.56 19.77 -20.97
C GLU A 41 5.28 19.19 -21.58
N HIS A 42 4.51 18.39 -20.83
CA HIS A 42 3.29 17.72 -21.26
C HIS A 42 3.47 16.80 -22.48
N LYS A 43 4.69 16.31 -22.72
CA LYS A 43 5.02 15.35 -23.79
C LYS A 43 4.87 13.92 -23.30
N THR A 44 3.68 13.59 -22.82
CA THR A 44 3.38 12.31 -22.14
C THR A 44 3.69 11.09 -23.01
N ILE A 45 3.30 11.09 -24.29
CA ILE A 45 3.56 9.97 -25.21
C ILE A 45 5.07 9.68 -25.34
N LEU A 46 5.91 10.72 -25.40
CA LEU A 46 7.36 10.54 -25.48
C LEU A 46 7.94 10.07 -24.15
N ALA A 47 7.41 10.58 -23.03
CA ALA A 47 7.78 10.13 -21.70
C ALA A 47 7.45 8.64 -21.51
N GLU A 48 6.27 8.20 -21.95
CA GLU A 48 5.82 6.80 -21.89
C GLU A 48 6.71 5.89 -22.72
N ALA A 49 6.99 6.25 -23.98
CA ALA A 49 7.90 5.47 -24.82
C ALA A 49 9.30 5.34 -24.18
N LEU A 50 9.75 6.39 -23.49
CA LEU A 50 11.04 6.38 -22.80
C LEU A 50 11.00 5.56 -21.51
N VAL A 51 9.87 5.53 -20.80
CA VAL A 51 9.64 4.63 -19.65
C VAL A 51 9.67 3.17 -20.10
N GLU A 52 8.98 2.81 -21.18
CA GLU A 52 8.97 1.45 -21.73
C GLU A 52 10.36 1.00 -22.14
N ALA A 53 11.11 1.86 -22.84
CA ALA A 53 12.51 1.61 -23.19
C ALA A 53 13.39 1.46 -21.95
N GLY A 54 13.17 2.31 -20.93
CA GLY A 54 13.88 2.25 -19.65
C GLY A 54 13.65 0.94 -18.92
N LEU A 55 12.40 0.49 -18.79
CA LEU A 55 12.03 -0.77 -18.14
C LEU A 55 12.60 -1.98 -18.88
N ALA A 56 12.62 -1.95 -20.23
CA ALA A 56 13.20 -3.03 -21.02
C ALA A 56 14.73 -3.15 -20.84
N LEU A 57 15.42 -2.03 -20.61
CA LEU A 57 16.87 -1.99 -20.45
C LEU A 57 17.32 -2.23 -19.00
N TYR A 58 16.59 -1.69 -18.04
CA TYR A 58 16.96 -1.64 -16.64
C TYR A 58 15.76 -2.01 -15.74
N PRO A 59 15.26 -3.25 -15.82
CA PRO A 59 14.02 -3.66 -15.14
C PRO A 59 14.10 -3.60 -13.61
N GLU A 60 15.30 -3.73 -13.04
CA GLU A 60 15.54 -3.73 -11.60
C GLU A 60 16.06 -2.39 -11.07
N SER A 61 16.22 -1.39 -11.95
CA SER A 61 16.75 -0.09 -11.53
C SER A 61 15.73 0.69 -10.71
N GLU A 62 16.10 1.07 -9.49
CA GLU A 62 15.25 1.89 -8.61
C GLU A 62 14.76 3.18 -9.29
N ASP A 63 15.66 3.89 -9.98
CA ASP A 63 15.32 5.13 -10.71
C ASP A 63 14.20 4.91 -11.75
N ILE A 64 14.28 3.81 -12.50
CA ILE A 64 13.33 3.48 -13.57
C ILE A 64 12.02 2.98 -12.97
N LEU A 65 12.08 2.08 -11.99
CA LEU A 65 10.90 1.57 -11.29
C LEU A 65 10.11 2.71 -10.62
N ALA A 66 10.81 3.64 -9.97
CA ALA A 66 10.19 4.79 -9.34
C ALA A 66 9.47 5.69 -10.36
N ILE A 67 10.13 6.13 -11.44
CA ILE A 67 9.46 7.00 -12.43
C ILE A 67 8.37 6.27 -13.23
N ALA A 68 8.56 4.99 -13.51
CA ALA A 68 7.56 4.17 -14.18
C ALA A 68 6.29 4.03 -13.33
N SER A 69 6.45 3.78 -12.01
CA SER A 69 5.32 3.71 -11.09
C SER A 69 4.55 5.03 -11.00
N LEU A 70 5.25 6.16 -10.94
CA LEU A 70 4.63 7.49 -10.93
C LEU A 70 3.86 7.77 -12.24
N MET A 71 4.40 7.35 -13.37
CA MET A 71 3.73 7.44 -14.67
C MET A 71 2.50 6.52 -14.76
N ALA A 72 2.55 5.32 -14.19
CA ALA A 72 1.39 4.44 -14.06
C ALA A 72 0.30 5.06 -13.17
N MET A 73 0.69 5.61 -12.01
CA MET A 73 -0.21 6.35 -11.11
C MET A 73 -0.87 7.54 -11.82
N GLN A 74 -0.11 8.32 -12.60
CA GLN A 74 -0.63 9.47 -13.35
C GLN A 74 -1.66 9.07 -14.41
N ARG A 75 -1.50 7.88 -15.00
CA ARG A 75 -2.43 7.28 -15.97
C ARG A 75 -3.60 6.54 -15.31
N GLN A 76 -3.62 6.48 -13.98
CA GLN A 76 -4.61 5.71 -13.21
C GLN A 76 -4.56 4.20 -13.50
N ASP A 77 -3.42 3.70 -13.98
CA ASP A 77 -3.16 2.27 -14.10
C ASP A 77 -2.64 1.74 -12.77
N TRP A 78 -3.57 1.57 -11.83
CA TRP A 78 -3.26 1.24 -10.44
C TRP A 78 -2.63 -0.15 -10.30
N GLY A 79 -3.04 -1.11 -11.14
CA GLY A 79 -2.48 -2.47 -11.14
C GLY A 79 -1.04 -2.50 -11.61
N GLN A 80 -0.70 -1.76 -12.67
CA GLN A 80 0.71 -1.61 -13.07
C GLN A 80 1.51 -0.85 -12.02
N ALA A 81 0.96 0.23 -11.46
CA ALA A 81 1.62 1.01 -10.43
C ALA A 81 1.97 0.17 -9.19
N SER A 82 1.03 -0.64 -8.68
CA SER A 82 1.26 -1.48 -7.50
C SER A 82 2.32 -2.54 -7.76
N SER A 83 2.32 -3.18 -8.95
CA SER A 83 3.35 -4.16 -9.34
C SER A 83 4.75 -3.55 -9.40
N LEU A 84 4.88 -2.36 -10.02
CA LEU A 84 6.15 -1.64 -10.09
C LEU A 84 6.64 -1.19 -8.71
N LEU A 85 5.73 -0.74 -7.84
CA LEU A 85 6.06 -0.28 -6.49
C LEU A 85 6.49 -1.42 -5.57
N ARG A 86 5.91 -2.62 -5.71
CA ARG A 86 6.41 -3.82 -5.01
C ARG A 86 7.83 -4.14 -5.41
N THR A 87 8.05 -4.21 -6.72
CA THR A 87 9.39 -4.47 -7.28
C THR A 87 10.38 -3.42 -6.75
N LEU A 88 9.99 -2.14 -6.72
CA LEU A 88 10.83 -1.08 -6.16
C LEU A 88 11.15 -1.30 -4.68
N ILE A 89 10.16 -1.61 -3.84
CA ILE A 89 10.35 -1.85 -2.41
C ILE A 89 11.25 -3.08 -2.18
N GLU A 90 11.06 -4.14 -2.97
CA GLU A 90 11.90 -5.35 -2.94
C GLU A 90 13.36 -5.02 -3.28
N GLN A 91 13.59 -4.24 -4.34
CA GLN A 91 14.94 -3.82 -4.74
C GLN A 91 15.59 -2.90 -3.69
N GLN A 92 14.82 -2.00 -3.09
CA GLN A 92 15.32 -1.11 -2.03
C GLN A 92 15.62 -1.84 -0.72
N GLY A 93 14.88 -2.91 -0.42
CA GLY A 93 15.06 -3.75 0.77
C GLY A 93 15.10 -2.96 2.06
N VAL A 94 16.25 -2.97 2.76
CA VAL A 94 16.45 -2.22 4.01
C VAL A 94 16.40 -0.70 3.84
N ASN A 95 16.69 -0.21 2.63
CA ASN A 95 16.70 1.21 2.30
C ASN A 95 15.35 1.71 1.78
N ALA A 96 14.32 0.85 1.73
CA ALA A 96 13.00 1.24 1.29
C ALA A 96 12.49 2.43 2.12
N THR A 97 11.94 3.43 1.44
CA THR A 97 11.53 4.68 2.07
C THR A 97 10.07 4.63 2.50
N PRO A 98 9.65 5.42 3.50
CA PRO A 98 8.23 5.55 3.83
C PRO A 98 7.39 5.93 2.61
N TYR A 99 7.92 6.80 1.75
CA TYR A 99 7.25 7.26 0.54
C TYR A 99 6.95 6.12 -0.44
N SER A 100 7.88 5.17 -0.63
CA SER A 100 7.65 3.99 -1.48
C SER A 100 6.45 3.17 -0.99
N TYR A 101 6.34 2.96 0.33
CA TYR A 101 5.21 2.26 0.95
C TYR A 101 3.91 3.05 0.80
N ILE A 102 3.92 4.36 1.11
CA ILE A 102 2.74 5.23 0.99
C ILE A 102 2.20 5.21 -0.45
N MET A 103 3.09 5.27 -1.45
CA MET A 103 2.69 5.19 -2.85
C MET A 103 2.08 3.83 -3.20
N LEU A 104 2.62 2.72 -2.68
CA LEU A 104 2.04 1.39 -2.88
C LEU A 104 0.65 1.29 -2.24
N ILE A 105 0.51 1.75 -0.99
CA ILE A 105 -0.77 1.77 -0.26
C ILE A 105 -1.82 2.56 -1.04
N ARG A 106 -1.46 3.73 -1.56
CA ARG A 106 -2.33 4.56 -2.40
C ARG A 106 -2.72 3.84 -3.70
N ALA A 107 -1.77 3.21 -4.38
CA ALA A 107 -2.04 2.45 -5.59
C ALA A 107 -3.05 1.33 -5.33
N LEU A 108 -2.83 0.52 -4.28
CA LEU A 108 -3.72 -0.57 -3.88
C LEU A 108 -5.11 -0.07 -3.46
N ARG A 109 -5.16 1.01 -2.69
CA ARG A 109 -6.43 1.63 -2.29
C ARG A 109 -7.21 2.12 -3.50
N CYS A 110 -6.55 2.76 -4.46
CA CYS A 110 -7.18 3.18 -5.72
C CYS A 110 -7.58 2.00 -6.61
N ASN A 111 -6.88 0.87 -6.50
CA ASN A 111 -7.22 -0.40 -7.16
C ASN A 111 -8.31 -1.20 -6.43
N LEU A 112 -8.84 -0.70 -5.31
CA LEU A 112 -9.84 -1.34 -4.44
C LEU A 112 -9.34 -2.61 -3.71
N GLU A 113 -8.02 -2.80 -3.62
CA GLU A 113 -7.39 -3.90 -2.89
C GLU A 113 -7.18 -3.53 -1.40
N HIS A 114 -8.26 -3.13 -0.73
CA HIS A 114 -8.18 -2.50 0.60
C HIS A 114 -7.58 -3.39 1.69
N ALA A 115 -7.88 -4.70 1.67
CA ALA A 115 -7.34 -5.64 2.65
C ALA A 115 -5.81 -5.73 2.55
N GLU A 116 -5.28 -5.78 1.33
CA GLU A 116 -3.85 -5.80 1.11
C GLU A 116 -3.21 -4.44 1.39
N ALA A 117 -3.85 -3.34 0.98
CA ALA A 117 -3.40 -2.01 1.32
C ALA A 117 -3.24 -1.84 2.84
N LEU A 118 -4.18 -2.38 3.63
CA LEU A 118 -4.10 -2.37 5.09
C LEU A 118 -2.92 -3.21 5.60
N SER A 119 -2.71 -4.41 5.06
CA SER A 119 -1.56 -5.25 5.42
C SER A 119 -0.24 -4.51 5.21
N ILE A 120 -0.05 -3.92 4.02
CA ILE A 120 1.16 -3.14 3.70
C ILE A 120 1.28 -1.90 4.59
N CYS A 121 0.16 -1.28 4.97
CA CYS A 121 0.15 -0.13 5.88
C CYS A 121 0.57 -0.50 7.31
N ILE A 122 0.18 -1.68 7.79
CA ILE A 122 0.62 -2.22 9.08
C ILE A 122 2.14 -2.46 9.04
N ASP A 123 2.64 -3.13 8.00
CA ASP A 123 4.08 -3.36 7.82
C ASP A 123 4.86 -2.03 7.78
N ALA A 124 4.32 -1.03 7.09
CA ALA A 124 4.91 0.31 7.03
C ALA A 124 4.94 1.00 8.41
N HIS A 125 3.91 0.81 9.24
CA HIS A 125 3.86 1.35 10.60
C HIS A 125 4.91 0.73 11.51
N GLU A 126 5.08 -0.58 11.45
CA GLU A 126 6.10 -1.28 12.24
C GLU A 126 7.50 -0.82 11.85
N ARG A 127 7.74 -0.61 10.55
CA ARG A 127 9.04 -0.20 10.04
C ARG A 127 9.35 1.29 10.23
N PHE A 128 8.34 2.14 10.14
CA PHE A 128 8.48 3.59 10.22
C PHE A 128 7.51 4.17 11.28
N PRO A 129 7.79 3.93 12.57
CA PRO A 129 6.94 4.42 13.64
C PRO A 129 6.86 5.96 13.64
N ASN A 130 5.66 6.50 13.92
CA ASN A 130 5.37 7.94 13.98
C ASN A 130 5.54 8.69 12.64
N GLN A 131 5.36 8.01 11.50
CA GLN A 131 5.29 8.68 10.20
C GLN A 131 3.87 9.18 9.91
N PRO A 132 3.63 10.51 9.88
CA PRO A 132 2.28 11.07 9.82
C PRO A 132 1.52 10.70 8.55
N ASP A 133 2.22 10.55 7.43
CA ASP A 133 1.60 10.16 6.16
C ASP A 133 1.17 8.69 6.15
N VAL A 134 1.87 7.82 6.88
CA VAL A 134 1.46 6.41 7.06
C VAL A 134 0.25 6.34 7.99
N ASP A 135 0.26 7.11 9.10
CA ASP A 135 -0.87 7.20 10.04
C ASP A 135 -2.14 7.67 9.31
N ALA A 136 -2.00 8.63 8.40
CA ALA A 136 -3.11 9.13 7.60
C ALA A 136 -3.69 8.05 6.68
N GLU A 137 -2.87 7.27 5.96
CA GLU A 137 -3.38 6.19 5.11
C GLU A 137 -4.02 5.06 5.95
N PHE A 138 -3.47 4.75 7.14
CA PHE A 138 -4.05 3.75 8.04
C PHE A 138 -5.45 4.16 8.52
N GLN A 139 -5.63 5.42 8.92
CA GLN A 139 -6.94 5.96 9.31
C GLN A 139 -7.95 5.90 8.16
N VAL A 140 -7.52 6.22 6.93
CA VAL A 140 -8.37 6.12 5.75
C VAL A 140 -8.79 4.67 5.50
N LEU A 141 -7.85 3.71 5.57
CA LEU A 141 -8.14 2.30 5.30
C LEU A 141 -9.03 1.66 6.36
N THR A 142 -8.76 1.92 7.64
CA THR A 142 -9.60 1.44 8.75
C THR A 142 -11.01 1.99 8.66
N SER A 143 -11.16 3.27 8.30
CA SER A 143 -12.46 3.88 8.02
C SER A 143 -13.20 3.21 6.84
N ILE A 144 -12.51 2.99 5.72
CA ILE A 144 -13.08 2.30 4.54
C ILE A 144 -13.55 0.89 4.88
N LEU A 145 -12.77 0.17 5.68
CA LEU A 145 -13.06 -1.21 6.07
C LEU A 145 -14.07 -1.32 7.23
N GLY A 146 -14.51 -0.19 7.80
CA GLY A 146 -15.42 -0.17 8.95
C GLY A 146 -14.77 -0.65 10.24
N LEU A 147 -13.44 -0.69 10.30
CA LEU A 147 -12.67 -0.99 11.50
C LEU A 147 -12.68 0.26 12.39
N ARG A 148 -13.76 0.46 13.15
CA ARG A 148 -13.72 1.41 14.27
C ARG A 148 -13.04 0.75 15.46
N PRO A 149 -12.20 1.49 16.22
CA PRO A 149 -11.90 1.10 17.58
C PRO A 149 -13.24 0.87 18.30
N TYR A 150 -13.39 -0.24 19.01
CA TYR A 150 -14.49 -0.37 19.95
C TYR A 150 -14.47 0.87 20.85
N PRO A 151 -15.56 1.61 21.00
CA PRO A 151 -15.61 2.65 22.00
C PRO A 151 -15.32 1.97 23.34
N GLU A 152 -14.31 2.45 24.07
CA GLU A 152 -13.95 1.92 25.41
C GLU A 152 -15.17 1.94 26.36
N GLU A 153 -16.18 2.76 26.04
CA GLU A 153 -17.45 2.92 26.76
C GLU A 153 -18.48 1.78 26.51
N GLU A 154 -18.30 0.94 25.48
CA GLU A 154 -19.18 -0.20 25.17
C GLU A 154 -18.50 -1.56 25.41
N LEU A 155 -17.47 -1.62 26.28
CA LEU A 155 -17.16 -2.89 26.91
C LEU A 155 -18.37 -3.23 27.82
N PRO A 156 -19.14 -4.31 27.56
CA PRO A 156 -20.14 -4.73 28.52
C PRO A 156 -19.40 -4.88 29.85
N ALA A 157 -19.84 -4.12 30.85
CA ALA A 157 -19.32 -4.19 32.20
C ALA A 157 -19.29 -5.66 32.58
N GLU A 158 -18.08 -6.21 32.71
CA GLU A 158 -17.78 -7.59 33.13
C GLU A 158 -19.02 -8.48 33.09
N GLU A 159 -19.37 -9.05 31.93
CA GLU A 159 -20.23 -10.23 31.97
C GLU A 159 -19.51 -11.17 32.93
N GLU A 160 -20.10 -11.37 34.12
CA GLU A 160 -19.55 -12.25 35.15
C GLU A 160 -19.04 -13.48 34.42
N ASP A 161 -17.73 -13.71 34.48
CA ASP A 161 -17.09 -14.83 33.83
C ASP A 161 -17.87 -16.07 34.25
N VAL A 162 -18.71 -16.57 33.34
CA VAL A 162 -19.63 -17.69 33.61
C VAL A 162 -18.86 -18.97 33.92
N LEU A 163 -17.54 -18.95 33.74
CA LEU A 163 -16.59 -20.02 34.06
C LEU A 163 -15.75 -19.73 35.32
N SER A 164 -15.99 -18.61 36.01
CA SER A 164 -15.34 -18.33 37.28
C SER A 164 -15.75 -19.37 38.34
N PRO A 165 -14.79 -19.93 39.12
CA PRO A 165 -15.06 -21.03 40.07
C PRO A 165 -16.17 -20.72 41.09
N SER A 166 -16.38 -19.43 41.38
CA SER A 166 -17.40 -18.90 42.29
C SER A 166 -18.83 -19.20 41.82
N VAL A 167 -19.09 -19.06 40.52
CA VAL A 167 -20.42 -19.23 39.90
C VAL A 167 -20.78 -20.72 39.81
N ILE A 168 -19.80 -21.56 39.51
CA ILE A 168 -19.96 -23.02 39.44
C ILE A 168 -20.34 -23.59 40.82
N SER A 169 -19.73 -23.08 41.90
CA SER A 169 -20.01 -23.54 43.28
C SER A 169 -21.44 -23.28 43.77
N ASN A 170 -22.12 -22.27 43.22
CA ASN A 170 -23.51 -21.97 43.58
C ASN A 170 -24.52 -22.86 42.86
N SER A 171 -24.17 -23.46 41.72
CA SER A 171 -25.03 -24.41 41.02
C SER A 171 -25.14 -25.77 41.72
N GLU A 172 -24.14 -26.15 42.53
CA GLU A 172 -24.14 -27.43 43.26
C GLU A 172 -24.97 -27.41 44.56
N LYS A 173 -25.43 -26.24 45.04
CA LYS A 173 -26.22 -26.13 46.28
C LYS A 173 -27.73 -26.34 46.12
N VAL A 174 -28.25 -26.49 44.91
CA VAL A 174 -29.71 -26.58 44.67
C VAL A 174 -30.26 -28.01 44.63
N ASP A 175 -29.42 -29.05 44.71
CA ASP A 175 -29.89 -30.44 44.65
C ASP A 175 -29.55 -31.28 45.90
N LYS A 176 -30.18 -30.97 47.03
CA LYS A 176 -30.47 -31.94 48.10
C LYS A 176 -31.85 -31.66 48.72
N THR A 177 -32.84 -32.30 48.11
CA THR A 177 -34.16 -32.75 48.63
C THR A 177 -34.10 -33.24 50.10
N PRO A 178 -35.23 -33.30 50.87
CA PRO A 178 -36.42 -34.06 50.43
C PRO A 178 -37.81 -33.58 50.87
N GLU A 179 -38.78 -34.19 50.17
CA GLU A 179 -40.13 -34.53 50.60
C GLU A 179 -40.22 -34.90 52.10
N VAL A 180 -41.41 -34.67 52.69
CA VAL A 180 -42.23 -35.66 53.43
C VAL A 180 -43.25 -34.91 54.33
N GLU A 181 -44.53 -35.12 54.00
CA GLU A 181 -45.73 -35.33 54.87
C GLU A 181 -46.01 -34.39 56.06
N ALA A 182 -47.22 -34.22 56.57
CA ALA A 182 -48.61 -34.39 56.19
C ALA A 182 -49.43 -33.98 57.44
N SER A 183 -50.59 -33.39 57.23
CA SER A 183 -51.83 -33.63 57.99
C SER A 183 -52.09 -33.04 59.39
N GLY A 184 -53.33 -32.56 59.54
CA GLY A 184 -54.13 -32.58 60.78
C GLY A 184 -54.34 -31.19 61.39
N LYS A 185 -55.56 -30.69 61.63
CA LYS A 185 -56.91 -31.26 61.70
C LYS A 185 -57.92 -30.14 61.47
#